data_AF-A0A831TIF4-F1
#
_entry.id   AF-A0A831TIF4-F1
#
_cell.length_a   1.000
_cell.length_b   1.000
_cell.length_c   1.000
_cell.angle_alpha   90.00
_cell.angle_beta   90.00
_cell.angle_gamma   90.00
#
_symmetry.space_group_name_H-M   'P 1'
#
loop_
_entity.id
_entity.type
_entity.pdbx_description
1 polymer ?
#
loop_
_entity_poly.entity_id
_entity_poly.type
_entity_poly.pdbx_seq_one_letter_code
_entity_poly.pdbx_strand_id
1 'polypeptide(L)'
;MLHRALKWSLPILILIEILLVRAGWLSFGQAVAVVVIVEGALTLVAGLQAIRAVRRFRHQQSQGQSGVEAFEDALTVMMPQRLARLVALELRLWICLGRWLLRRYRPDERDYSYRKRSIVSALVILVILTAPVEILILELLIPWAWLRWVLLALTIYGIVWIIGLYASLVVLPHRVTDDGLWIRYGLLNEAFIPFADIAGIEHAPRKVAEGRDGLRVVEGERAAYLPVGGRTDVTITVRRPVPFRTAFGQSPPVDTVHVAVDEPQRLCDAVRSRLELELSGPVARGDTHPVDG
;
A
#
# COMPACT_ATOMS: atom_id res chain seq x y z
N MET A 1 20.15 9.61 -22.41
CA MET A 1 19.78 11.03 -22.67
C MET A 1 18.31 11.22 -23.09
N LEU A 2 17.68 10.26 -23.79
CA LEU A 2 16.26 10.29 -24.20
C LEU A 2 15.23 10.51 -23.06
N HIS A 3 15.47 9.94 -21.86
CA HIS A 3 14.59 10.09 -20.69
C HIS A 3 14.48 11.51 -20.11
N ARG A 4 15.44 12.41 -20.40
CA ARG A 4 15.33 13.82 -19.99
C ARG A 4 14.44 14.61 -20.94
N ALA A 5 14.49 14.31 -22.24
CA ALA A 5 13.69 15.00 -23.25
C ALA A 5 12.18 14.75 -23.08
N LEU A 6 11.80 13.52 -22.69
CA LEU A 6 10.40 13.16 -22.46
C LEU A 6 9.76 13.87 -21.25
N LYS A 7 10.56 14.31 -20.27
CA LYS A 7 10.05 15.04 -19.08
C LYS A 7 9.62 16.46 -19.39
N TRP A 8 10.13 17.04 -20.47
CA TRP A 8 9.80 18.39 -20.91
C TRP A 8 8.68 18.43 -21.95
N SER A 9 8.23 17.28 -22.46
CA SER A 9 7.24 17.26 -23.54
C SER A 9 5.88 17.85 -23.13
N LEU A 10 5.43 17.60 -21.89
CA LEU A 10 4.17 18.15 -21.37
C LEU A 10 4.18 19.68 -21.21
N PRO A 11 5.14 20.30 -20.49
CA PRO A 11 5.19 21.75 -20.37
C PRO A 11 5.50 22.43 -21.72
N ILE A 12 6.27 21.80 -22.60
CA ILE A 12 6.53 22.31 -23.96
C ILE A 12 5.26 22.27 -24.80
N LEU A 13 4.48 21.19 -24.74
CA LEU A 13 3.20 21.07 -25.44
C LEU A 13 2.22 22.18 -24.99
N ILE A 14 2.08 22.37 -23.68
CA ILE A 14 1.22 23.42 -23.10
C ILE A 14 1.69 24.81 -23.53
N LEU A 15 3.00 25.07 -23.56
CA LEU A 15 3.56 26.34 -24.01
C LEU A 15 3.34 26.57 -25.52
N ILE A 16 3.46 25.53 -26.34
CA ILE A 16 3.20 25.55 -27.78
C ILE A 16 1.71 25.83 -28.05
N GLU A 17 0.80 25.21 -27.32
CA GLU A 17 -0.65 25.49 -27.44
C GLU A 17 -0.99 26.93 -27.06
N ILE A 18 -0.43 27.46 -25.96
CA ILE A 18 -0.62 28.86 -25.56
C ILE A 18 -0.12 29.82 -26.64
N LEU A 19 1.03 29.52 -27.26
CA LEU A 19 1.59 30.30 -28.37
C LEU A 19 0.73 30.25 -29.64
N LEU A 20 0.21 29.08 -30.00
CA LEU A 20 -0.64 28.88 -31.18
C LEU A 20 -2.01 29.57 -31.04
N VAL A 21 -2.59 29.55 -29.83
CA VAL A 21 -3.83 30.28 -29.53
C VAL A 21 -3.59 31.79 -29.59
N ARG A 22 -2.48 32.28 -29.02
CA ARG A 22 -2.12 33.70 -29.05
C ARG A 22 -1.76 34.20 -30.46
N ALA A 23 -1.26 33.34 -31.33
CA ALA A 23 -1.00 33.64 -32.74
C ALA A 23 -2.26 33.66 -33.62
N GLY A 24 -3.43 33.23 -33.10
CA GLY A 24 -4.70 33.20 -33.83
C GLY A 24 -4.84 32.06 -34.83
N TRP A 25 -3.91 31.08 -34.82
CA TRP A 25 -3.91 29.94 -35.74
C TRP A 25 -4.87 28.83 -35.31
N LEU A 26 -5.29 28.84 -34.04
CA LEU A 26 -6.24 27.91 -33.45
C LEU A 26 -7.34 28.69 -32.73
N SER A 27 -8.61 28.41 -33.06
CA SER A 27 -9.72 28.94 -32.26
C SER A 27 -9.72 28.29 -30.86
N PHE A 28 -10.17 29.03 -29.84
CA PHE A 28 -10.20 28.54 -28.46
C PHE A 28 -10.91 27.17 -28.32
N GLY A 29 -11.99 26.96 -29.09
CA GLY A 29 -12.72 25.68 -29.11
C GLY A 29 -11.92 24.52 -29.71
N GLN A 30 -11.07 24.78 -30.71
CA GLN A 30 -10.21 23.76 -31.30
C GLN A 30 -9.02 23.41 -30.40
N ALA A 31 -8.45 24.38 -29.69
CA ALA A 31 -7.40 24.13 -28.71
C ALA A 31 -7.91 23.26 -27.55
N VAL A 32 -9.10 23.58 -27.01
CA VAL A 32 -9.75 22.76 -25.97
C VAL A 32 -10.06 21.35 -26.49
N ALA A 33 -10.52 21.22 -27.74
CA ALA A 33 -10.80 19.91 -28.34
C ALA A 33 -9.53 19.05 -28.48
N VAL A 34 -8.40 19.65 -28.88
CA VAL A 34 -7.11 18.94 -28.99
C VAL A 34 -6.65 18.44 -27.62
N VAL A 35 -6.70 19.28 -26.59
CA VAL A 35 -6.35 18.88 -25.21
C VAL A 35 -7.22 17.73 -24.74
N VAL A 36 -8.55 17.83 -24.91
CA VAL A 36 -9.50 16.79 -24.48
C VAL A 36 -9.29 15.48 -25.22
N ILE A 37 -8.99 15.52 -26.53
CA ILE A 37 -8.71 14.32 -27.32
C ILE A 37 -7.37 13.69 -26.91
N VAL A 38 -6.33 14.49 -26.70
CA VAL A 38 -5.00 14.02 -26.30
C VAL A 38 -5.02 13.44 -24.88
N GLU A 39 -5.60 14.16 -23.91
CA GLU A 39 -5.81 13.65 -22.56
C GLU A 39 -6.68 12.40 -22.58
N GLY A 40 -7.81 12.42 -23.29
CA GLY A 40 -8.70 11.27 -23.41
C GLY A 40 -8.01 10.03 -23.97
N ALA A 41 -7.19 10.19 -25.01
CA ALA A 41 -6.42 9.09 -25.61
C ALA A 41 -5.34 8.56 -24.65
N LEU A 42 -4.64 9.46 -23.94
CA LEU A 42 -3.65 9.08 -22.93
C LEU A 42 -4.30 8.34 -21.75
N THR A 43 -5.43 8.84 -21.24
CA THR A 43 -6.21 8.20 -20.18
C THR A 43 -6.73 6.83 -20.62
N LEU A 44 -7.19 6.68 -21.86
CA LEU A 44 -7.66 5.41 -22.41
C LEU A 44 -6.52 4.39 -22.51
N VAL A 45 -5.36 4.78 -23.03
CA VAL A 45 -4.19 3.89 -23.14
C VAL A 45 -3.69 3.48 -21.75
N ALA A 46 -3.59 4.42 -20.81
CA ALA A 46 -3.21 4.13 -19.43
C ALA A 46 -4.22 3.19 -18.74
N GLY A 47 -5.52 3.42 -18.94
CA GLY A 47 -6.59 2.58 -18.42
C GLY A 47 -6.57 1.15 -18.98
N LEU A 48 -6.34 1.00 -20.29
CA LEU A 48 -6.23 -0.31 -20.94
C LEU A 48 -5.00 -1.08 -20.48
N GLN A 49 -3.86 -0.40 -20.29
CA GLN A 49 -2.64 -1.01 -19.75
C GLN A 49 -2.82 -1.44 -18.29
N ALA A 50 -3.49 -0.61 -17.47
CA ALA A 50 -3.82 -0.96 -16.08
C ALA A 50 -4.77 -2.17 -15.99
N ILE A 51 -5.82 -2.23 -16.84
CA ILE A 51 -6.74 -3.37 -16.89
C ILE A 51 -6.02 -4.64 -17.32
N ARG A 52 -5.13 -4.56 -18.32
CA ARG A 52 -4.32 -5.71 -18.78
C ARG A 52 -3.33 -6.17 -17.71
N ALA A 53 -2.69 -5.24 -17.00
CA ALA A 53 -1.79 -5.56 -15.88
C ALA A 53 -2.55 -6.27 -14.75
N VAL A 54 -3.73 -5.76 -14.36
CA VAL A 54 -4.59 -6.37 -13.34
C VAL A 54 -5.08 -7.75 -13.76
N ARG A 55 -5.47 -7.94 -15.04
CA ARG A 55 -5.94 -9.24 -15.56
C ARG A 55 -4.82 -10.27 -15.67
N ARG A 56 -3.63 -9.87 -16.13
CA ARG A 56 -2.45 -10.73 -16.23
C ARG A 56 -1.96 -11.16 -14.84
N PHE A 57 -2.10 -10.28 -13.86
CA PHE A 57 -1.70 -10.54 -12.48
C PHE A 57 -2.63 -11.49 -11.71
N ARG A 58 -3.94 -11.50 -12.01
CA ARG A 58 -4.87 -12.52 -11.43
C ARG A 58 -4.45 -13.96 -11.77
N HIS A 59 -3.61 -14.14 -12.79
CA HIS A 59 -3.10 -15.45 -13.20
C HIS A 59 -1.73 -15.82 -12.60
N GLN A 60 -1.00 -14.86 -12.00
CA GLN A 60 0.39 -15.02 -11.51
C GLN A 60 0.55 -14.81 -10.00
N GLN A 61 -0.46 -15.20 -9.20
CA GLN A 61 -0.48 -15.03 -7.74
C GLN A 61 0.48 -15.99 -6.98
N SER A 62 1.46 -16.61 -7.65
CA SER A 62 2.34 -17.64 -7.07
C SER A 62 3.77 -17.18 -6.77
N GLN A 63 4.12 -15.89 -6.90
CA GLN A 63 5.50 -15.40 -6.67
C GLN A 63 5.63 -14.08 -5.89
N GLY A 64 4.65 -13.71 -5.06
CA GLY A 64 4.84 -12.69 -4.02
C GLY A 64 4.99 -11.22 -4.45
N GLN A 65 5.20 -10.91 -5.74
CA GLN A 65 5.17 -9.53 -6.25
C GLN A 65 3.73 -9.08 -6.44
N SER A 66 3.37 -7.86 -6.03
CA SER A 66 2.00 -7.34 -6.17
C SER A 66 1.82 -6.66 -7.53
N GLY A 67 0.67 -6.82 -8.20
CA GLY A 67 0.42 -6.20 -9.53
C GLY A 67 0.51 -4.67 -9.56
N VAL A 68 0.64 -4.03 -8.40
CA VAL A 68 0.89 -2.60 -8.26
C VAL A 68 2.39 -2.27 -8.36
N GLU A 69 3.28 -3.19 -7.99
CA GLU A 69 4.73 -3.02 -8.19
C GLU A 69 5.07 -3.02 -9.67
N ALA A 70 4.49 -3.93 -10.46
CA ALA A 70 4.64 -3.90 -11.91
C ALA A 70 4.10 -2.60 -12.54
N PHE A 71 3.06 -2.00 -11.94
CA PHE A 71 2.55 -0.70 -12.34
C PHE A 71 3.48 0.44 -11.91
N GLU A 72 4.02 0.40 -10.70
CA GLU A 72 5.03 1.34 -10.21
C GLU A 72 6.26 1.31 -11.10
N ASP A 73 6.79 0.12 -11.43
CA ASP A 73 7.92 -0.06 -12.32
C ASP A 73 7.64 0.52 -13.71
N ALA A 74 6.45 0.25 -14.27
CA ALA A 74 6.04 0.86 -15.54
C ALA A 74 5.95 2.40 -15.44
N LEU A 75 5.46 2.94 -14.32
CA LEU A 75 5.40 4.38 -14.08
C LEU A 75 6.79 4.99 -13.91
N THR A 76 7.77 4.30 -13.32
CA THR A 76 9.13 4.85 -13.15
C THR A 76 9.81 5.15 -14.48
N VAL A 77 9.39 4.50 -15.57
CA VAL A 77 9.81 4.83 -16.93
C VAL A 77 9.27 6.20 -17.36
N MET A 78 8.06 6.57 -16.94
CA MET A 78 7.39 7.80 -17.38
C MET A 78 7.62 8.98 -16.41
N MET A 79 7.82 8.72 -15.11
CA MET A 79 7.87 9.74 -14.07
C MET A 79 8.92 9.44 -12.99
N PRO A 80 9.36 10.43 -12.19
CA PRO A 80 10.27 10.19 -11.07
C PRO A 80 9.69 9.14 -10.10
N GLN A 81 10.55 8.28 -9.56
CA GLN A 81 10.15 7.18 -8.68
C GLN A 81 9.31 7.61 -7.46
N ARG A 82 9.49 8.83 -6.97
CA ARG A 82 8.64 9.38 -5.90
C ARG A 82 7.21 9.61 -6.36
N LEU A 83 7.01 10.12 -7.57
CA LEU A 83 5.68 10.36 -8.14
C LEU A 83 5.01 9.04 -8.52
N ALA A 84 5.76 8.10 -9.12
CA ALA A 84 5.27 6.76 -9.42
C ALA A 84 4.70 6.07 -8.17
N ARG A 85 5.43 6.16 -7.05
CA ARG A 85 4.99 5.64 -5.75
C ARG A 85 3.74 6.32 -5.21
N LEU A 86 3.64 7.65 -5.30
CA LEU A 86 2.43 8.36 -4.87
C LEU A 86 1.22 7.94 -5.70
N VAL A 87 1.37 7.83 -7.02
CA VAL A 87 0.29 7.39 -7.92
C VAL A 87 -0.10 5.93 -7.63
N ALA A 88 0.88 5.05 -7.41
CA ALA A 88 0.64 3.66 -7.03
C ALA A 88 -0.07 3.54 -5.67
N LEU A 89 0.35 4.35 -4.69
CA LEU A 89 -0.27 4.43 -3.36
C LEU A 89 -1.74 4.87 -3.48
N GLU A 90 -1.99 5.91 -4.27
CA GLU A 90 -3.31 6.47 -4.51
C GLU A 90 -4.21 5.42 -5.18
N LEU A 91 -3.74 4.76 -6.24
CA LEU A 91 -4.49 3.69 -6.91
C LEU A 91 -4.82 2.54 -5.95
N ARG A 92 -3.87 2.12 -5.10
CA ARG A 92 -4.10 1.09 -4.08
C ARG A 92 -5.15 1.50 -3.08
N LEU A 93 -5.15 2.77 -2.67
CA LEU A 93 -6.13 3.32 -1.76
C LEU A 93 -7.53 3.23 -2.34
N TRP A 94 -7.71 3.64 -3.61
CA TRP A 94 -8.99 3.52 -4.31
C TRP A 94 -9.44 2.07 -4.45
N ILE A 95 -8.52 1.13 -4.73
CA ILE A 95 -8.84 -0.30 -4.79
C ILE A 95 -9.27 -0.83 -3.41
N CYS A 96 -8.56 -0.49 -2.34
CA CYS A 96 -8.91 -0.88 -0.97
C CYS A 96 -10.27 -0.31 -0.56
N LEU A 97 -10.50 0.97 -0.82
CA LEU A 97 -11.76 1.66 -0.58
C LEU A 97 -12.91 0.98 -1.33
N GLY A 98 -12.74 0.74 -2.63
CA GLY A 98 -13.75 0.06 -3.45
C GLY A 98 -14.02 -1.37 -2.98
N ARG A 99 -12.98 -2.14 -2.60
CA ARG A 99 -13.14 -3.50 -2.06
C ARG A 99 -13.91 -3.50 -0.74
N TRP A 100 -13.67 -2.52 0.12
CA TRP A 100 -14.37 -2.37 1.39
C TRP A 100 -15.82 -1.95 1.19
N LEU A 101 -16.05 -0.87 0.42
CA LEU A 101 -17.38 -0.30 0.22
C LEU A 101 -18.31 -1.23 -0.56
N LEU A 102 -17.78 -1.94 -1.57
CA LEU A 102 -18.52 -2.95 -2.34
C LEU A 102 -18.59 -4.31 -1.65
N ARG A 103 -18.14 -4.43 -0.39
CA ARG A 103 -18.10 -5.67 0.40
C ARG A 103 -17.44 -6.86 -0.32
N ARG A 104 -16.43 -6.58 -1.15
CA ARG A 104 -15.65 -7.58 -1.89
C ARG A 104 -14.48 -8.15 -1.09
N TYR A 105 -14.33 -7.75 0.16
CA TYR A 105 -13.45 -8.37 1.12
C TYR A 105 -14.28 -9.17 2.12
N ARG A 106 -13.98 -10.47 2.21
CA ARG A 106 -14.52 -11.38 3.23
C ARG A 106 -13.33 -11.89 4.02
N PRO A 107 -13.28 -11.65 5.35
CA PRO A 107 -12.23 -12.21 6.20
C PRO A 107 -12.21 -13.74 6.07
N ASP A 108 -11.01 -14.29 5.92
CA ASP A 108 -10.76 -15.72 5.95
C ASP A 108 -10.20 -16.14 7.32
N GLU A 109 -10.20 -17.44 7.65
CA GLU A 109 -9.58 -17.96 8.88
C GLU A 109 -8.07 -17.68 8.91
N ARG A 110 -7.45 -17.52 7.75
CA ARG A 110 -6.03 -17.17 7.60
C ARG A 110 -5.74 -15.68 7.78
N ASP A 111 -6.76 -14.86 8.01
CA ASP A 111 -6.65 -13.42 8.21
C ASP A 111 -6.63 -13.05 9.69
N TYR A 112 -5.72 -12.16 10.06
CA TYR A 112 -5.52 -11.69 11.43
C TYR A 112 -5.58 -10.17 11.46
N SER A 113 -6.66 -9.64 12.05
CA SER A 113 -6.85 -8.19 12.18
C SER A 113 -5.96 -7.60 13.27
N TYR A 114 -5.73 -6.30 13.19
CA TYR A 114 -4.90 -5.53 14.13
C TYR A 114 -5.51 -4.16 14.45
N ARG A 115 -6.65 -3.84 13.86
CA ARG A 115 -7.17 -2.47 13.75
C ARG A 115 -7.99 -2.03 14.95
N LYS A 116 -8.36 -2.92 15.90
CA LYS A 116 -9.27 -2.57 17.01
C LYS A 116 -8.77 -1.36 17.82
N ARG A 117 -7.45 -1.23 17.94
CA ARG A 117 -6.78 -0.14 18.66
C ARG A 117 -6.30 1.01 17.77
N SER A 118 -6.61 0.98 16.46
CA SER A 118 -6.02 1.92 15.52
C SER A 118 -6.59 3.32 15.69
N ILE A 119 -5.69 4.30 15.79
CA ILE A 119 -6.04 5.71 15.86
C ILE A 119 -6.71 6.20 14.57
N VAL A 120 -6.49 5.51 13.45
CA VAL A 120 -7.13 5.84 12.17
C VAL A 120 -8.66 5.73 12.26
N SER A 121 -9.17 4.79 13.07
CA SER A 121 -10.62 4.68 13.31
C SER A 121 -11.18 5.94 13.98
N ALA A 122 -10.46 6.46 14.99
CA ALA A 122 -10.83 7.69 15.67
C ALA A 122 -10.67 8.91 14.75
N LEU A 123 -9.65 8.92 13.90
CA LEU A 123 -9.41 9.99 12.93
C LEU A 123 -10.53 10.08 11.89
N VAL A 124 -11.05 8.94 11.41
CA VAL A 124 -12.22 8.93 10.50
C VAL A 124 -13.42 9.60 11.17
N ILE A 125 -13.72 9.24 12.42
CA ILE A 125 -14.85 9.82 13.16
C ILE A 125 -14.63 11.33 13.36
N LEU A 126 -13.43 11.72 13.80
CA LEU A 126 -13.08 13.12 14.01
C LEU A 126 -13.29 13.94 12.74
N VAL A 127 -12.73 13.49 11.62
CA VAL A 127 -12.82 14.21 10.35
C VAL A 127 -14.25 14.31 9.84
N ILE A 128 -15.08 13.26 9.99
CA ILE A 128 -16.50 13.32 9.60
C ILE A 128 -17.25 14.36 10.43
N LEU A 129 -16.91 14.52 11.71
CA LEU A 129 -17.56 15.49 12.60
C LEU A 129 -17.04 16.92 12.40
N THR A 130 -15.74 17.11 12.18
CA THR A 130 -15.13 18.44 12.10
C THR A 130 -15.16 19.05 10.71
N ALA A 131 -15.10 18.23 9.64
CA ALA A 131 -15.01 18.74 8.28
C ALA A 131 -16.19 19.64 7.85
N PRO A 132 -17.47 19.39 8.23
CA PRO A 132 -18.56 20.31 7.90
C PRO A 132 -18.39 21.70 8.52
N VAL A 133 -17.90 21.75 9.76
CA VAL A 133 -17.60 23.01 10.47
C VAL A 133 -16.44 23.73 9.79
N GLU A 134 -15.39 23.00 9.42
CA GLU A 134 -14.24 23.55 8.69
C GLU A 134 -14.67 24.13 7.34
N ILE A 135 -15.49 23.41 6.57
CA ILE A 135 -16.04 23.90 5.29
C ILE A 135 -16.83 25.19 5.50
N LEU A 136 -17.70 25.26 6.52
CA LEU A 136 -18.48 26.47 6.82
C LEU A 136 -17.58 27.67 7.19
N ILE A 137 -16.53 27.43 7.98
CA ILE A 137 -15.57 28.47 8.36
C ILE A 137 -14.83 28.99 7.11
N LEU A 138 -14.32 28.09 6.26
CA LEU A 138 -13.60 28.45 5.05
C LEU A 138 -14.49 29.24 4.07
N GLU A 139 -15.77 28.85 3.96
CA GLU A 139 -16.78 29.53 3.16
C GLU A 139 -17.01 30.99 3.60
N LEU A 140 -17.01 31.24 4.92
CA LEU A 140 -17.23 32.57 5.50
C LEU A 140 -15.97 33.44 5.47
N LEU A 141 -14.80 32.85 5.72
CA LEU A 141 -13.56 33.58 5.91
C LEU A 141 -12.88 33.95 4.58
N ILE A 142 -13.09 33.16 3.53
CA ILE A 142 -12.37 33.30 2.27
C ILE A 142 -13.20 34.08 1.24
N PRO A 143 -12.75 35.27 0.81
CA PRO A 143 -13.52 36.10 -0.11
C PRO A 143 -13.43 35.63 -1.57
N TRP A 144 -12.39 34.87 -1.92
CA TRP A 144 -12.15 34.45 -3.30
C TRP A 144 -12.91 33.15 -3.63
N ALA A 145 -13.89 33.26 -4.52
CA ALA A 145 -14.74 32.12 -4.92
C ALA A 145 -13.94 30.92 -5.46
N TRP A 146 -12.91 31.16 -6.28
CA TRP A 146 -12.08 30.07 -6.81
C TRP A 146 -11.33 29.32 -5.69
N LEU A 147 -10.86 30.04 -4.67
CA LEU A 147 -10.12 29.44 -3.55
C LEU A 147 -11.04 28.60 -2.67
N ARG A 148 -12.29 29.06 -2.45
CA ARG A 148 -13.31 28.27 -1.75
C ARG A 148 -13.58 26.94 -2.43
N TRP A 149 -13.73 26.92 -3.76
CA TRP A 149 -13.91 25.67 -4.52
C TRP A 149 -12.70 24.74 -4.42
N VAL A 150 -11.48 25.27 -4.51
CA VAL A 150 -10.25 24.48 -4.36
C VAL A 150 -10.16 23.85 -2.97
N LEU A 151 -10.45 24.61 -1.92
CA LEU A 151 -10.39 24.12 -0.55
C LEU A 151 -11.49 23.11 -0.26
N LEU A 152 -12.72 23.34 -0.75
CA LEU A 152 -13.80 22.37 -0.66
C LEU A 152 -13.40 21.03 -1.31
N ALA A 153 -12.84 21.08 -2.53
CA ALA A 153 -12.37 19.89 -3.23
C ALA A 153 -11.26 19.17 -2.44
N LEU A 154 -10.32 19.93 -1.86
CA LEU A 154 -9.23 19.39 -1.05
C LEU A 154 -9.75 18.74 0.24
N THR A 155 -10.71 19.36 0.93
CA THR A 155 -11.35 18.79 2.12
C THR A 155 -12.08 17.50 1.78
N ILE A 156 -12.89 17.48 0.72
CA ILE A 156 -13.59 16.26 0.27
C ILE A 156 -12.57 15.16 -0.08
N TYR A 157 -11.53 15.49 -0.83
CA TYR A 157 -10.46 14.56 -1.17
C TYR A 157 -9.79 14.00 0.10
N GLY A 158 -9.44 14.85 1.06
CA GLY A 158 -8.83 14.44 2.33
C GLY A 158 -9.72 13.51 3.16
N ILE A 159 -11.02 13.79 3.24
CA ILE A 159 -12.00 12.90 3.90
C ILE A 159 -12.00 11.52 3.23
N VAL A 160 -12.14 11.49 1.90
CA VAL A 160 -12.17 10.23 1.15
C VAL A 160 -10.85 9.46 1.29
N TRP A 161 -9.73 10.18 1.31
CA TRP A 161 -8.41 9.59 1.49
C TRP A 161 -8.27 8.94 2.87
N ILE A 162 -8.69 9.61 3.95
CA ILE A 162 -8.65 9.05 5.31
C ILE A 162 -9.58 7.82 5.44
N ILE A 163 -10.76 7.86 4.82
CA ILE A 163 -11.66 6.69 4.76
C ILE A 163 -11.01 5.55 3.96
N GLY A 164 -10.33 5.85 2.84
CA GLY A 164 -9.58 4.87 2.06
C GLY A 164 -8.41 4.27 2.82
N LEU A 165 -7.71 5.07 3.63
CA LEU A 165 -6.67 4.58 4.52
C LEU A 165 -7.27 3.60 5.55
N TYR A 166 -8.39 3.95 6.19
CA TYR A 166 -9.10 3.03 7.09
C TYR A 166 -9.54 1.75 6.38
N ALA A 167 -10.12 1.86 5.18
CA ALA A 167 -10.50 0.71 4.36
C ALA A 167 -9.30 -0.21 4.08
N SER A 168 -8.11 0.35 3.89
CA SER A 168 -6.88 -0.45 3.72
C SER A 168 -6.54 -1.27 4.96
N LEU A 169 -6.72 -0.74 6.17
CA LEU A 169 -6.52 -1.48 7.43
C LEU A 169 -7.52 -2.64 7.58
N VAL A 170 -8.71 -2.51 6.98
CA VAL A 170 -9.74 -3.57 7.00
C VAL A 170 -9.43 -4.66 5.98
N VAL A 171 -9.07 -4.28 4.75
CA VAL A 171 -8.94 -5.19 3.60
C VAL A 171 -7.56 -5.85 3.51
N LEU A 172 -6.56 -5.30 4.20
CA LEU A 172 -5.19 -5.80 4.25
C LEU A 172 -4.82 -6.23 5.67
N PRO A 173 -5.40 -7.35 6.18
CA PRO A 173 -4.99 -7.94 7.44
C PRO A 173 -3.56 -8.52 7.35
N HIS A 174 -3.00 -8.89 8.50
CA HIS A 174 -1.93 -9.89 8.52
C HIS A 174 -2.50 -11.19 7.96
N ARG A 175 -1.75 -11.90 7.11
CA ARG A 175 -2.26 -13.11 6.45
C ARG A 175 -1.23 -14.22 6.46
N VAL A 176 -1.62 -15.37 6.99
CA VAL A 176 -0.85 -16.62 6.86
C VAL A 176 -1.20 -17.23 5.50
N THR A 177 -0.21 -17.40 4.64
CA THR A 177 -0.36 -18.07 3.33
C THR A 177 0.28 -19.45 3.39
N ASP A 178 0.26 -20.20 2.28
CA ASP A 178 0.93 -21.50 2.27
C ASP A 178 2.46 -21.35 2.31
N ASP A 179 3.01 -20.28 1.73
CA ASP A 179 4.46 -20.05 1.59
C ASP A 179 5.07 -19.20 2.71
N GLY A 180 4.26 -18.35 3.37
CA GLY A 180 4.78 -17.45 4.39
C GLY A 180 3.73 -16.56 5.05
N LEU A 181 4.22 -15.60 5.82
CA LEU A 181 3.43 -14.66 6.60
C LEU A 181 3.50 -13.24 6.01
N TRP A 182 2.35 -12.69 5.64
CA TRP A 182 2.22 -11.28 5.30
C TRP A 182 2.00 -10.45 6.56
N ILE A 183 2.91 -9.52 6.80
CA ILE A 183 2.82 -8.50 7.83
C ILE A 183 2.44 -7.16 7.21
N ARG A 184 1.37 -6.52 7.70
CA ARG A 184 0.84 -5.31 7.07
C ARG A 184 0.33 -4.29 8.08
N TYR A 185 0.56 -3.02 7.78
CA TYR A 185 -0.17 -1.89 8.33
C TYR A 185 -0.77 -1.07 7.18
N GLY A 186 -2.01 -1.41 6.85
CA GLY A 186 -2.76 -0.89 5.72
C GLY A 186 -1.99 -1.05 4.42
N LEU A 187 -2.18 -0.09 3.52
CA LEU A 187 -1.39 0.02 2.28
C LEU A 187 -0.02 0.68 2.51
N LEU A 188 0.25 1.20 3.72
CA LEU A 188 1.42 2.02 4.04
C LEU A 188 2.67 1.19 4.29
N ASN A 189 2.55 0.05 4.97
CA ASN A 189 3.69 -0.80 5.32
C ASN A 189 3.35 -2.27 5.09
N GLU A 190 4.20 -3.00 4.35
CA GLU A 190 4.01 -4.42 4.08
C GLU A 190 5.35 -5.17 4.07
N ALA A 191 5.38 -6.35 4.66
CA ALA A 191 6.49 -7.30 4.54
C ALA A 191 5.94 -8.70 4.32
N PHE A 192 6.63 -9.49 3.51
CA PHE A 192 6.38 -10.92 3.38
C PHE A 192 7.57 -11.67 3.97
N ILE A 193 7.28 -12.60 4.87
CA ILE A 193 8.28 -13.41 5.55
C ILE A 193 8.00 -14.88 5.22
N PRO A 194 8.80 -15.53 4.35
CA PRO A 194 8.70 -16.95 4.09
C PRO A 194 8.85 -17.77 5.38
N PHE A 195 8.13 -18.88 5.53
CA PHE A 195 8.28 -19.73 6.74
C PHE A 195 9.71 -20.26 6.93
N ALA A 196 10.39 -20.56 5.82
CA ALA A 196 11.80 -20.92 5.80
C ALA A 196 12.72 -19.84 6.43
N ASP A 197 12.30 -18.57 6.43
CA ASP A 197 13.05 -17.47 7.02
C ASP A 197 12.55 -17.11 8.42
N ILE A 198 11.52 -17.76 8.97
CA ILE A 198 11.07 -17.53 10.35
C ILE A 198 11.89 -18.40 11.32
N ALA A 199 12.60 -17.76 12.24
CA ALA A 199 13.33 -18.43 13.32
C ALA A 199 12.41 -18.78 14.49
N GLY A 200 11.44 -17.92 14.81
CA GLY A 200 10.49 -18.15 15.89
C GLY A 200 9.40 -17.11 15.96
N ILE A 201 8.32 -17.46 16.66
CA ILE A 201 7.18 -16.57 16.93
C ILE A 201 6.73 -16.71 18.38
N GLU A 202 6.53 -15.58 19.04
CA GLU A 202 6.16 -15.50 20.46
C GLU A 202 5.06 -14.46 20.68
N HIS A 203 4.11 -14.81 21.54
CA HIS A 203 3.18 -13.84 22.10
C HIS A 203 3.89 -13.05 23.21
N ALA A 204 4.37 -11.86 22.86
CA ALA A 204 5.16 -11.00 23.71
C ALA A 204 4.63 -9.55 23.64
N PRO A 205 3.59 -9.22 24.44
CA PRO A 205 2.97 -7.91 24.41
C PRO A 205 3.91 -6.83 24.91
N ARG A 206 4.04 -5.73 24.15
CA ARG A 206 4.91 -4.59 24.46
C ARG A 206 4.14 -3.28 24.33
N LYS A 207 4.51 -2.30 25.17
CA LYS A 207 4.15 -0.90 24.96
C LYS A 207 5.27 -0.25 24.15
N VAL A 208 4.90 0.46 23.09
CA VAL A 208 5.83 1.21 22.26
C VAL A 208 5.66 2.69 22.59
N ALA A 209 6.74 3.35 23.00
CA ALA A 209 6.74 4.77 23.30
C ALA A 209 6.27 5.60 22.09
N GLU A 210 5.65 6.75 22.34
CA GLU A 210 5.09 7.71 21.37
C GLU A 210 3.75 7.35 20.73
N GLY A 211 3.18 6.17 20.96
CA GLY A 211 1.75 5.91 20.69
C GLY A 211 1.29 6.01 19.21
N ARG A 212 2.21 6.15 18.26
CA ARG A 212 1.90 6.27 16.83
C ARG A 212 1.62 4.90 16.25
N ASP A 213 0.66 4.84 15.31
CA ASP A 213 0.44 3.64 14.51
C ASP A 213 1.42 3.57 13.34
N GLY A 214 1.77 2.35 12.90
CA GLY A 214 2.56 2.10 11.69
C GLY A 214 4.00 1.68 11.95
N LEU A 215 4.83 1.65 10.90
CA LEU A 215 6.20 1.14 10.97
C LEU A 215 7.16 2.12 11.66
N ARG A 216 7.89 1.60 12.65
CA ARG A 216 9.06 2.21 13.27
C ARG A 216 10.22 1.23 13.23
N VAL A 217 11.29 1.58 12.52
CA VAL A 217 12.52 0.78 12.51
C VAL A 217 13.52 1.40 13.47
N VAL A 218 14.08 0.58 14.37
CA VAL A 218 15.16 0.94 15.28
C VAL A 218 16.43 0.29 14.77
N GLU A 219 17.24 1.05 14.03
CA GLU A 219 18.42 0.53 13.32
C GLU A 219 19.45 -0.11 14.26
N GLY A 220 19.67 0.47 15.45
CA GLY A 220 20.61 -0.07 16.44
C GLY A 220 20.21 -1.46 16.98
N GLU A 221 18.93 -1.78 17.00
CA GLU A 221 18.39 -3.09 17.42
C GLU A 221 18.11 -4.01 16.21
N ARG A 222 18.19 -3.47 14.99
CA ARG A 222 17.69 -4.13 13.76
C ARG A 222 16.27 -4.69 13.96
N ALA A 223 15.42 -3.92 14.64
CA ALA A 223 14.06 -4.29 15.00
C ALA A 223 13.04 -3.37 14.33
N ALA A 224 11.98 -3.97 13.76
CA ALA A 224 10.80 -3.25 13.30
C ALA A 224 9.68 -3.38 14.32
N TYR A 225 9.10 -2.26 14.69
CA TYR A 225 7.89 -2.17 15.50
C TYR A 225 6.74 -1.71 14.62
N LEU A 226 5.65 -2.47 14.63
CA LEU A 226 4.38 -2.17 13.97
C LEU A 226 3.26 -2.00 15.02
N PRO A 227 3.38 -0.99 15.92
CA PRO A 227 2.37 -0.75 16.95
C PRO A 227 1.04 -0.29 16.35
N VAL A 228 -0.03 -0.64 17.06
CA VAL A 228 -1.37 -0.08 16.85
C VAL A 228 -1.94 0.32 18.21
N GLY A 229 -2.30 1.60 18.35
CA GLY A 229 -2.63 2.20 19.64
C GLY A 229 -1.47 2.14 20.63
N GLY A 230 -0.24 2.29 20.14
CA GLY A 230 0.98 2.28 20.95
C GLY A 230 1.39 0.92 21.53
N ARG A 231 0.89 -0.19 20.98
CA ARG A 231 1.19 -1.55 21.49
C ARG A 231 1.45 -2.52 20.37
N THR A 232 2.31 -3.50 20.63
CA THR A 232 2.50 -4.71 19.81
C THR A 232 2.19 -5.93 20.67
N ASP A 233 1.82 -7.05 20.07
CA ASP A 233 1.38 -8.25 20.79
C ASP A 233 2.23 -9.47 20.47
N VAL A 234 2.75 -9.55 19.25
CA VAL A 234 3.54 -10.70 18.77
C VAL A 234 4.94 -10.24 18.37
N THR A 235 5.94 -11.06 18.69
CA THR A 235 7.33 -10.90 18.23
C THR A 235 7.67 -12.05 17.29
N ILE A 236 8.22 -11.72 16.14
CA ILE A 236 8.69 -12.65 15.12
C ILE A 236 10.18 -12.43 14.94
N THR A 237 10.96 -13.48 15.12
CA THR A 237 12.41 -13.44 14.85
C THR A 237 12.64 -14.11 13.50
N VAL A 238 13.42 -13.48 12.63
CA VAL A 238 13.72 -13.99 11.30
C VAL A 238 15.17 -14.45 11.20
N ARG A 239 15.40 -15.53 10.43
CA ARG A 239 16.72 -16.09 10.12
C ARG A 239 17.47 -15.22 9.12
N ARG A 240 16.73 -14.58 8.21
CA ARG A 240 17.25 -13.65 7.21
C ARG A 240 16.64 -12.29 7.41
N PRO A 241 17.42 -11.19 7.36
CA PRO A 241 16.88 -9.86 7.56
C PRO A 241 15.84 -9.51 6.48
N VAL A 242 14.65 -9.04 6.90
CA VAL A 242 13.54 -8.72 5.99
C VAL A 242 13.30 -7.21 5.95
N PRO A 243 13.23 -6.56 4.77
CA PRO A 243 12.80 -5.18 4.66
C PRO A 243 11.28 -5.06 4.62
N PHE A 244 10.75 -3.93 5.10
CA PHE A 244 9.38 -3.53 4.86
C PHE A 244 9.29 -2.66 3.62
N ARG A 245 8.31 -2.93 2.76
CA ARG A 245 7.84 -1.96 1.78
C ARG A 245 7.06 -0.87 2.50
N THR A 246 7.39 0.38 2.23
CA THR A 246 6.77 1.58 2.78
C THR A 246 6.22 2.46 1.64
N ALA A 247 5.39 3.46 1.97
CA ALA A 247 4.96 4.46 1.00
C ALA A 247 6.12 5.23 0.32
N PHE A 248 7.32 5.24 0.93
CA PHE A 248 8.48 5.99 0.48
C PHE A 248 9.66 5.12 0.02
N GLY A 249 9.47 3.80 -0.13
CA GLY A 249 10.50 2.85 -0.55
C GLY A 249 10.64 1.67 0.40
N GLN A 250 11.83 1.09 0.50
CA GLN A 250 12.09 0.00 1.43
C GLN A 250 12.69 0.53 2.73
N SER A 251 12.31 -0.08 3.85
CA SER A 251 13.01 0.14 5.12
C SER A 251 14.36 -0.57 5.12
N PRO A 252 15.27 -0.19 6.04
CA PRO A 252 16.40 -1.05 6.39
C PRO A 252 15.90 -2.47 6.75
N PRO A 253 16.63 -3.53 6.36
CA PRO A 253 16.30 -4.90 6.75
C PRO A 253 16.38 -5.10 8.27
N VAL A 254 15.46 -5.88 8.82
CA VAL A 254 15.36 -6.14 10.26
C VAL A 254 15.38 -7.64 10.58
N ASP A 255 15.91 -7.98 11.75
CA ASP A 255 16.01 -9.36 12.25
C ASP A 255 14.86 -9.72 13.20
N THR A 256 14.22 -8.70 13.78
CA THR A 256 13.10 -8.87 14.71
C THR A 256 11.94 -7.96 14.29
N VAL A 257 10.74 -8.51 14.32
CA VAL A 257 9.50 -7.84 13.91
C VAL A 257 8.46 -7.96 15.03
N HIS A 258 8.11 -6.83 15.64
CA HIS A 258 7.08 -6.72 16.67
C HIS A 258 5.80 -6.16 16.05
N VAL A 259 4.69 -6.89 16.13
CA VAL A 259 3.44 -6.54 15.43
C VAL A 259 2.24 -6.54 16.34
N ALA A 260 1.32 -5.60 16.12
CA ALA A 260 0.02 -5.61 16.77
C ALA A 260 -0.93 -6.61 16.09
N VAL A 261 -1.64 -7.39 16.89
CA VAL A 261 -2.59 -8.41 16.42
C VAL A 261 -3.74 -8.49 17.43
N ASP A 262 -4.97 -8.51 16.93
CA ASP A 262 -6.17 -8.54 17.77
C ASP A 262 -6.37 -9.90 18.46
N GLU A 263 -5.85 -10.99 17.87
CA GLU A 263 -5.89 -12.38 18.36
C GLU A 263 -4.47 -13.00 18.29
N PRO A 264 -3.56 -12.62 19.20
CA PRO A 264 -2.15 -12.95 19.06
C PRO A 264 -1.86 -14.44 19.26
N GLN A 265 -2.56 -15.13 20.17
CA GLN A 265 -2.39 -16.58 20.36
C GLN A 265 -2.75 -17.35 19.09
N ARG A 266 -3.88 -17.01 18.45
CA ARG A 266 -4.33 -17.67 17.23
C ARG A 266 -3.31 -17.53 16.09
N LEU A 267 -2.62 -16.38 16.00
CA LEU A 267 -1.56 -16.19 15.01
C LEU A 267 -0.33 -17.04 15.36
N CYS A 268 0.11 -17.00 16.61
CA CYS A 268 1.26 -17.79 17.07
C CYS A 268 1.06 -19.28 16.81
N ASP A 269 -0.12 -19.81 17.13
CA ASP A 269 -0.43 -21.23 16.96
C ASP A 269 -0.43 -21.62 15.48
N ALA A 270 -1.09 -20.84 14.62
CA ALA A 270 -1.13 -21.12 13.19
C ALA A 270 0.26 -21.10 12.52
N VAL A 271 1.12 -20.16 12.92
CA VAL A 271 2.50 -20.08 12.39
C VAL A 271 3.34 -21.24 12.91
N ARG A 272 3.23 -21.59 14.20
CA ARG A 272 3.98 -22.74 14.78
C ARG A 272 3.58 -24.06 14.11
N SER A 273 2.29 -24.32 13.96
CA SER A 273 1.82 -25.51 13.25
C SER A 273 2.37 -25.58 11.83
N ARG A 274 2.49 -24.45 11.13
CA ARG A 274 3.07 -24.42 9.78
C ARG A 274 4.57 -24.70 9.76
N LEU A 275 5.32 -24.18 10.73
CA LEU A 275 6.75 -24.46 10.90
C LEU A 275 7.02 -25.93 11.24
N GLU A 276 6.20 -26.54 12.09
CA GLU A 276 6.28 -27.98 12.41
C GLU A 276 6.03 -28.86 11.18
N LEU A 277 5.08 -28.49 10.32
CA LEU A 277 4.80 -29.19 9.06
C LEU A 277 5.95 -29.08 8.06
N GLU A 278 6.66 -27.96 7.99
CA GLU A 278 7.87 -27.83 7.15
C GLU A 278 9.02 -28.67 7.67
N LEU A 279 9.22 -28.72 8.99
CA LEU A 279 10.24 -29.56 9.62
C LEU A 279 9.94 -31.06 9.47
N SER A 280 8.66 -31.43 9.35
CA SER A 280 8.18 -32.81 9.20
C SER A 280 8.04 -33.26 7.73
N GLY A 281 8.32 -32.38 6.75
CA GLY A 281 8.38 -32.72 5.32
C GLY A 281 9.47 -33.76 5.03
N PRO A 282 9.36 -34.57 3.96
CA PRO A 282 9.97 -35.90 3.89
C PRO A 282 11.49 -35.85 4.04
N VAL A 283 11.96 -36.33 5.20
CA VAL A 283 13.28 -36.91 5.39
C VAL A 283 13.49 -37.90 4.25
N ALA A 284 14.46 -37.62 3.39
CA ALA A 284 14.89 -38.53 2.34
C ALA A 284 15.07 -39.92 2.95
N ARG A 285 14.24 -40.86 2.48
CA ARG A 285 14.36 -42.28 2.77
C ARG A 285 15.80 -42.67 2.47
N GLY A 286 16.53 -43.11 3.50
CA GLY A 286 17.90 -43.55 3.36
C GLY A 286 17.97 -44.63 2.28
N ASP A 287 18.91 -44.45 1.34
CA ASP A 287 19.39 -45.51 0.48
C ASP A 287 20.15 -46.52 1.34
N THR A 288 19.41 -47.43 2.00
CA THR A 288 19.98 -48.71 2.38
C THR A 288 19.82 -49.63 1.18
N HIS A 289 20.83 -49.61 0.32
CA HIS A 289 21.05 -50.66 -0.67
C HIS A 289 21.25 -51.98 0.08
N PRO A 290 20.45 -53.04 -0.16
CA PRO A 290 20.80 -54.35 0.33
C PRO A 290 21.97 -54.86 -0.51
N VAL A 291 23.03 -55.24 0.19
CA VAL A 291 24.10 -56.10 -0.32
C VAL A 291 23.47 -57.48 -0.47
N ASP A 292 23.34 -57.97 -1.70
CA ASP A 292 23.07 -59.38 -1.98
C ASP A 292 24.07 -59.90 -3.03
N GLY A 293 24.77 -60.96 -2.62
CA GLY A 293 25.08 -62.16 -3.42
C GLY A 293 26.08 -62.05 -4.55
#